data_AF-A0A3T1AS36-F1
#
_entry.id   AF-A0A3T1AS36-F1
#
_cell.length_a   1.000
_cell.length_b   1.000
_cell.length_c   1.000
_cell.angle_alpha   90.00
_cell.angle_beta   90.00
_cell.angle_gamma   90.00
#
_symmetry.space_group_name_H-M   'P 1'
#
loop_
_entity.id
_entity.type
_entity.pdbx_description
1 polymer ?
#
loop_
_entity_poly.entity_id
_entity_poly.type
_entity_poly.pdbx_seq_one_letter_code
_entity_poly.pdbx_strand_id
1 'polypeptide(L)'
;MSEKDDFNPISSVRRELPDPDRVAIHEAGRFLSIELRPEPGTAPVRWTRGSMVLLKPGQWLRWQINYWISHDCYRLDTLNLAYRPGAAAAAFAGAPARFLDERTQLR
;
A
#
# COMPACT_ATOMS: atom_id res chain seq x y z
N MET A 1 13.32 -6.74 -2.11
CA MET A 1 14.06 -7.66 -3.00
C MET A 1 15.26 -6.90 -3.54
N SER A 2 16.41 -7.54 -3.62
CA SER A 2 17.64 -6.96 -4.15
C SER A 2 18.35 -8.01 -5.00
N GLU A 3 19.02 -7.59 -6.07
CA GLU A 3 19.78 -8.47 -6.97
C GLU A 3 20.90 -9.20 -6.21
N LYS A 4 21.52 -8.55 -5.22
CA LYS A 4 22.55 -9.14 -4.36
C LYS A 4 22.05 -10.34 -3.53
N ASP A 5 20.75 -10.43 -3.33
CA ASP A 5 20.10 -11.48 -2.54
C ASP A 5 19.41 -12.52 -3.44
N ASP A 6 19.79 -12.59 -4.74
CA ASP A 6 19.18 -13.45 -5.77
C ASP A 6 17.65 -13.31 -5.82
N PHE A 7 17.17 -12.09 -5.59
CA PHE A 7 15.74 -11.78 -5.54
C PHE A 7 14.95 -12.60 -4.50
N ASN A 8 15.61 -13.15 -3.47
CA ASN A 8 14.92 -13.92 -2.43
C ASN A 8 13.82 -13.07 -1.74
N PRO A 9 12.59 -13.60 -1.59
CA PRO A 9 11.51 -12.89 -0.95
C PRO A 9 11.77 -12.76 0.55
N ILE A 10 11.76 -11.52 1.05
CA ILE A 10 11.85 -11.23 2.48
C ILE A 10 10.43 -10.99 3.00
N SER A 11 9.97 -11.85 3.91
CA SER A 11 8.68 -11.69 4.57
C SER A 11 8.87 -11.45 6.07
N SER A 12 8.16 -10.46 6.62
CA SER A 12 8.08 -10.23 8.06
C SER A 12 6.62 -10.03 8.48
N VAL A 13 6.21 -10.64 9.59
CA VAL A 13 4.91 -10.38 10.21
C VAL A 13 5.12 -9.47 11.40
N ARG A 14 4.46 -8.31 11.40
CA ARG A 14 4.48 -7.35 12.51
C ARG A 14 3.08 -7.20 13.07
N ARG A 15 2.98 -7.05 14.39
CA ARG A 15 1.71 -6.78 15.08
C ARG A 15 1.45 -5.29 15.27
N GLU A 16 2.47 -4.46 15.03
CA GLU A 16 2.36 -3.00 15.10
C GLU A 16 1.56 -2.45 13.90
N LEU A 17 1.02 -1.25 14.08
CA LEU A 17 0.50 -0.44 12.98
C LEU A 17 1.63 -0.15 11.97
N PRO A 18 1.29 0.06 10.69
CA PRO A 18 2.28 0.48 9.71
C PRO A 18 2.87 1.84 10.10
N ASP A 19 4.08 2.10 9.60
CA ASP A 19 4.77 3.37 9.76
C ASP A 19 3.87 4.54 9.29
N PRO A 20 3.49 5.48 10.17
CA PRO A 20 2.59 6.59 9.85
C PRO A 20 3.17 7.58 8.84
N ASP A 21 4.50 7.59 8.66
CA ASP A 21 5.16 8.40 7.64
C ASP A 21 5.01 7.79 6.23
N ARG A 22 4.59 6.52 6.14
CA ARG A 22 4.35 5.79 4.89
C ARG A 22 2.87 5.49 4.65
N VAL A 23 2.12 5.14 5.68
CA VAL A 23 0.68 4.86 5.61
C VAL A 23 -0.01 5.49 6.81
N ALA A 24 -0.74 6.57 6.57
CA ALA A 24 -1.58 7.16 7.60
C ALA A 24 -2.96 6.49 7.61
N ILE A 25 -3.37 6.05 8.81
CA ILE A 25 -4.65 5.37 9.04
C ILE A 25 -5.40 6.15 10.10
N HIS A 26 -6.62 6.55 9.79
CA HIS A 26 -7.48 7.32 10.69
C HIS A 26 -8.88 6.73 10.72
N GLU A 27 -9.47 6.63 11.91
CA GLU A 27 -10.91 6.38 12.02
C GLU A 27 -11.67 7.63 11.58
N ALA A 28 -12.63 7.46 10.66
CA ALA A 28 -13.47 8.51 10.12
C ALA A 28 -14.93 8.11 10.29
N GLY A 29 -15.43 8.21 11.53
CA GLY A 29 -16.75 7.71 11.92
C GLY A 29 -16.84 6.20 11.76
N ARG A 30 -17.68 5.72 10.84
CA ARG A 30 -17.85 4.28 10.55
C ARG A 30 -16.90 3.73 9.49
N PHE A 31 -15.91 4.52 9.07
CA PHE A 31 -14.98 4.18 8.02
C PHE A 31 -13.55 4.22 8.53
N LEU A 32 -12.68 3.49 7.85
CA LEU A 32 -11.24 3.63 7.99
C LEU A 32 -10.72 4.47 6.82
N SER A 33 -10.16 5.63 7.12
CA SER A 33 -9.46 6.49 6.17
C SER A 33 -8.00 6.05 6.05
N ILE A 34 -7.54 5.91 4.82
CA ILE A 34 -6.20 5.42 4.47
C ILE A 34 -5.58 6.41 3.51
N GLU A 35 -4.41 6.91 3.86
CA GLU A 35 -3.59 7.76 3.01
C GLU A 35 -2.20 7.13 2.86
N LEU A 36 -1.78 6.88 1.62
CA LEU A 36 -0.41 6.46 1.34
C LEU A 36 0.47 7.71 1.21
N ARG A 37 1.47 7.82 2.07
CA ARG A 37 2.46 8.89 2.05
C ARG A 37 3.72 8.40 1.34
N PRO A 38 4.07 9.02 0.21
CA PRO A 38 5.26 8.62 -0.50
C PRO A 38 6.50 9.02 0.29
N GLU A 39 7.51 8.17 0.21
CA GLU A 39 8.79 8.42 0.89
C GLU A 39 9.43 9.71 0.34
N PRO A 40 9.96 10.59 1.20
CA PRO A 40 10.64 11.81 0.75
C PRO A 40 11.76 11.50 -0.26
N GLY A 41 11.90 12.34 -1.28
CA GLY A 41 12.90 12.13 -2.33
C GLY A 41 12.55 11.07 -3.37
N THR A 42 11.42 10.38 -3.21
CA THR A 42 10.83 9.57 -4.29
C THR A 42 9.87 10.43 -5.11
N ALA A 43 9.86 10.25 -6.43
CA ALA A 43 8.91 10.89 -7.32
C ALA A 43 7.87 9.86 -7.77
N PRO A 44 6.86 9.52 -6.94
CA PRO A 44 5.74 8.76 -7.45
C PRO A 44 5.02 9.66 -8.46
N VAL A 45 4.88 9.20 -9.70
CA VAL A 45 4.11 9.93 -10.71
C VAL A 45 2.62 9.72 -10.39
N ARG A 46 2.13 10.36 -9.34
CA ARG A 46 0.71 10.29 -8.95
C ARG A 46 -0.07 11.30 -9.79
N TRP A 47 -1.23 10.89 -10.29
CA TRP A 47 -2.16 11.79 -10.98
C TRP A 47 -2.85 12.78 -10.02
N THR A 48 -2.88 12.49 -8.71
CA THR A 48 -3.53 13.31 -7.68
C THR A 48 -2.69 13.39 -6.40
N ARG A 49 -2.67 14.57 -5.76
CA ARG A 49 -2.14 14.72 -4.39
C ARG A 49 -3.05 13.97 -3.42
N GLY A 50 -2.47 13.10 -2.59
CA GLY A 50 -3.13 12.54 -1.40
C GLY A 50 -4.36 11.69 -1.70
N SER A 51 -4.19 10.55 -2.38
CA SER A 51 -5.27 9.59 -2.63
C SER A 51 -5.79 8.99 -1.31
N MET A 52 -6.74 9.67 -0.68
CA MET A 52 -7.39 9.18 0.52
C MET A 52 -8.44 8.14 0.14
N VAL A 53 -8.34 6.93 0.69
CA VAL A 53 -9.30 5.85 0.47
C VAL A 53 -10.07 5.58 1.76
N LEU A 54 -11.40 5.58 1.67
CA LEU A 54 -12.28 5.17 2.76
C LEU A 54 -12.68 3.70 2.61
N LEU A 55 -12.48 2.91 3.66
CA LEU A 55 -12.96 1.53 3.77
C LEU A 55 -14.10 1.41 4.78
N LYS A 56 -15.14 0.64 4.43
CA LYS A 56 -16.16 0.18 5.38
C LYS A 56 -15.69 -1.08 6.12
N PRO A 57 -16.27 -1.41 7.28
CA PRO A 57 -16.02 -2.69 7.93
C PRO A 57 -16.30 -3.86 6.97
N GLY A 58 -15.41 -4.85 6.97
CA GLY A 58 -15.42 -6.00 6.07
C GLY A 58 -14.83 -5.73 4.68
N GLN A 59 -14.49 -4.49 4.33
CA GLN A 59 -13.85 -4.18 3.06
C GLN A 59 -12.33 -4.27 3.15
N TRP A 60 -11.71 -4.51 2.00
CA TRP A 60 -10.27 -4.43 1.86
C TRP A 60 -9.87 -3.72 0.56
N LEU A 61 -8.70 -3.10 0.63
CA LEU A 61 -8.05 -2.31 -0.40
C LEU A 61 -6.83 -3.08 -0.92
N ARG A 62 -6.65 -3.09 -2.24
CA ARG A 62 -5.35 -3.32 -2.88
C ARG A 62 -4.92 -2.04 -3.56
N TRP A 63 -3.77 -1.51 -3.15
CA TRP A 63 -3.18 -0.31 -3.73
C TRP A 63 -1.80 -0.64 -4.28
N GLN A 64 -1.59 -0.41 -5.57
CA GLN A 64 -0.30 -0.59 -6.25
C GLN A 64 0.28 0.75 -6.66
N ILE A 65 1.58 0.93 -6.43
CA ILE A 65 2.30 2.15 -6.77
C ILE A 65 3.76 1.81 -7.11
N ASN A 66 4.37 2.57 -8.01
CA ASN A 66 5.81 2.50 -8.27
C ASN A 66 6.49 3.85 -8.02
N TYR A 67 7.77 3.76 -7.69
CA TYR A 67 8.66 4.88 -7.40
C TYR A 67 9.89 4.79 -8.29
N TRP A 68 10.24 5.91 -8.91
CA TRP A 68 11.55 6.11 -9.50
C TRP A 68 12.44 6.78 -8.44
N ILE A 69 13.52 6.11 -8.05
CA ILE A 69 14.44 6.60 -7.01
C ILE A 69 15.68 7.22 -7.69
N SER A 70 16.22 6.54 -8.70
CA SER A 70 17.30 7.02 -9.57
C SER A 70 17.22 6.30 -10.91
N HIS A 71 18.01 6.71 -11.91
CA HIS A 71 17.98 6.18 -13.30
C HIS A 71 17.90 4.64 -13.39
N ASP A 72 18.53 3.92 -12.47
CA ASP A 72 18.58 2.45 -12.48
C ASP A 72 17.88 1.82 -11.26
N CYS A 73 17.26 2.63 -10.39
CA CYS A 73 16.59 2.16 -9.18
C CYS A 73 15.09 2.44 -9.24
N TYR A 74 14.32 1.36 -9.42
CA TYR A 74 12.87 1.38 -9.30
C TYR A 74 12.41 0.62 -8.06
N ARG A 75 11.29 1.05 -7.46
CA ARG A 75 10.59 0.30 -6.43
C ARG A 75 9.12 0.14 -6.80
N LEU A 76 8.57 -1.04 -6.60
CA LEU A 76 7.15 -1.32 -6.75
C LEU A 76 6.59 -1.80 -5.40
N ASP A 77 5.58 -1.09 -4.89
CA ASP A 77 4.93 -1.43 -3.64
C ASP A 77 3.47 -1.85 -3.90
N THR A 78 3.01 -2.86 -3.16
CA THR A 78 1.60 -3.26 -3.10
C THR A 78 1.14 -3.27 -1.64
N LEU A 79 0.19 -2.41 -1.31
CA LEU A 79 -0.45 -2.35 0.00
C LEU A 79 -1.79 -3.08 -0.05
N ASN A 80 -1.92 -4.16 0.72
CA ASN A 80 -3.20 -4.82 0.98
C ASN A 80 -3.66 -4.48 2.39
N LEU A 81 -4.79 -3.79 2.54
CA LEU A 81 -5.32 -3.35 3.83
C LEU A 81 -6.77 -3.80 3.98
N ALA A 82 -7.10 -4.50 5.07
CA ALA A 82 -8.46 -4.92 5.37
C ALA A 82 -8.96 -4.22 6.64
N TYR A 83 -10.14 -3.61 6.58
CA TYR A 83 -10.81 -3.11 7.78
C TYR A 83 -11.75 -4.21 8.31
N ARG A 84 -11.26 -5.08 9.22
CA ARG A 84 -12.06 -6.19 9.77
C ARG A 84 -11.80 -6.39 11.26
N PRO A 85 -12.82 -6.36 12.12
CA PRO A 85 -12.71 -6.88 13.48
C PRO A 85 -12.43 -8.40 13.46
N GLY A 86 -11.37 -8.87 14.13
CA GLY A 86 -11.08 -10.31 14.27
C GLY A 86 -10.44 -10.99 13.04
N ALA A 87 -9.33 -10.43 12.55
CA ALA A 87 -8.63 -10.83 11.33
C ALA A 87 -8.50 -12.36 11.11
N ALA A 88 -8.90 -12.82 9.91
CA ALA A 88 -8.64 -14.17 9.41
C ALA A 88 -7.62 -14.13 8.27
N ALA A 89 -6.76 -15.16 8.16
CA ALA A 89 -5.70 -15.26 7.15
C ALA A 89 -6.21 -15.15 5.68
N ALA A 90 -7.49 -15.43 5.44
CA ALA A 90 -8.13 -15.33 4.12
C ALA A 90 -8.64 -13.92 3.75
N ALA A 91 -8.29 -12.86 4.49
CA ALA A 91 -8.82 -11.52 4.28
C ALA A 91 -8.56 -10.94 2.86
N PHE A 92 -7.54 -11.46 2.16
CA PHE A 92 -7.11 -10.98 0.84
C PHE A 92 -7.30 -12.01 -0.29
N ALA A 93 -8.00 -13.12 -0.02
CA ALA A 93 -8.14 -14.23 -0.98
C ALA A 93 -9.15 -13.95 -2.11
N GLY A 94 -9.95 -12.89 -2.01
CA GLY A 94 -10.99 -12.53 -2.99
C GLY A 94 -10.58 -11.39 -3.93
N ALA A 95 -11.58 -10.75 -4.53
CA ALA A 95 -11.41 -9.46 -5.21
C ALA A 95 -11.44 -8.31 -4.19
N PRO A 96 -10.63 -7.26 -4.35
CA PRO A 96 -10.65 -6.10 -3.46
C PRO A 96 -11.93 -5.28 -3.63
N ALA A 97 -12.46 -4.79 -2.52
CA ALA A 97 -13.59 -3.83 -2.56
C ALA A 97 -13.15 -2.46 -3.10
N ARG A 98 -11.85 -2.15 -2.96
CA ARG A 98 -11.20 -0.98 -3.53
C ARG A 98 -9.89 -1.40 -4.19
N PHE A 99 -9.74 -1.12 -5.48
CA PHE A 99 -8.50 -1.29 -6.20
C PHE A 99 -8.02 0.08 -6.67
N LEU A 100 -6.80 0.45 -6.30
CA LEU A 100 -6.18 1.69 -6.71
C LEU A 100 -4.84 1.36 -7.37
N ASP A 101 -4.75 1.64 -8.66
CA ASP A 101 -3.53 1.45 -9.44
C ASP A 101 -2.94 2.82 -9.76
N GLU A 102 -1.91 3.20 -9.01
CA GLU A 102 -1.11 4.40 -9.24
C GLU A 102 0.24 4.06 -9.88
N ARG A 103 0.38 2.85 -10.43
CA ARG A 103 1.58 2.53 -11.19
C ARG A 103 1.59 3.33 -12.49
N THR A 104 2.75 3.82 -12.85
CA THR A 104 2.98 4.63 -14.04
C THR A 104 4.28 4.22 -14.71
N GLN A 105 4.49 4.63 -15.96
CA GLN A 105 5.76 4.41 -16.68
C GLN A 105 6.23 2.94 -16.66
N LEU A 106 5.30 1.98 -16.74
CA LEU A 106 5.58 0.54 -16.74
C LEU A 106 6.07 0.01 -18.10
N ARG A 107 6.83 0.79 -18.86
CA ARG A 107 7.27 0.43 -20.22
C ARG A 107 8.58 -0.33 -20.21
#